data_AF-A0A0C1F2X1-F1
#
_entry.id   AF-A0A0C1F2X1-F1
#
_cell.length_a   1.000
_cell.length_b   1.000
_cell.length_c   1.000
_cell.angle_alpha   90.00
_cell.angle_beta   90.00
_cell.angle_gamma   90.00
#
_symmetry.space_group_name_H-M   'P 1'
#
loop_
_entity.id
_entity.type
_entity.pdbx_description
1 polymer ?
#
loop_
_entity_poly.entity_id
_entity_poly.type
_entity_poly.pdbx_seq_one_letter_code
_entity_poly.pdbx_strand_id
1 'polypeptide(L)'
;MDVKKLLDIVNKYLSLIIILPAILGGLWQIIELSRISFSFIRFFSVTQIIPDGLLILLFLLIFVFSLLFLIWVLEKYNKGDEVDDESNVKEGNIYHAILFLMLFFACSIAVIYFNIFIANNIENIFNLLIYLPINIIISLLAYGFLKESVTHCIQIISVKYFKPIISNAWYAFMTVQATMLIFLLVKFHDVFMMPSELKNVDNLICKVEKVYDTNEFEILYANDKYIFAECHKFSKDWRGKPTQSEIRIFKFEELFDDTACNGNKRIRDAFVKDSIADSKKPAFIN
;
A
#
# COMPACT_ATOMS: atom_id res chain seq x y z
N MET A 1 -12.63 25.58 -10.73
CA MET A 1 -13.15 25.90 -9.38
C MET A 1 -12.44 27.15 -8.85
N ASP A 2 -13.16 28.11 -8.27
CA ASP A 2 -12.57 29.36 -7.75
C ASP A 2 -11.74 29.05 -6.49
N VAL A 3 -10.45 29.40 -6.50
CA VAL A 3 -9.51 29.15 -5.39
C VAL A 3 -10.03 29.76 -4.10
N LYS A 4 -10.72 30.90 -4.17
CA LYS A 4 -11.29 31.58 -3.01
C LYS A 4 -12.36 30.71 -2.32
N LYS A 5 -13.26 30.10 -3.11
CA LYS A 5 -14.27 29.17 -2.58
C LYS A 5 -13.64 27.96 -1.92
N LEU A 6 -12.52 27.47 -2.45
CA LEU A 6 -11.78 26.33 -1.89
C LEU A 6 -11.19 26.68 -0.52
N LEU A 7 -10.56 27.85 -0.40
CA LEU A 7 -10.04 28.37 0.87
C LEU A 7 -11.13 28.60 1.91
N ASP A 8 -12.29 29.13 1.50
CA ASP A 8 -13.44 29.31 2.39
C ASP A 8 -13.94 27.98 2.94
N ILE A 9 -13.99 26.93 2.10
CA ILE A 9 -14.34 25.56 2.54
C ILE A 9 -13.29 25.03 3.52
N VAL A 10 -11.99 25.13 3.21
CA VAL A 10 -10.92 24.65 4.09
C VAL A 10 -10.98 25.34 5.45
N ASN A 11 -11.13 26.67 5.47
CA ASN A 11 -11.24 27.43 6.72
C ASN A 11 -12.48 27.04 7.53
N LYS A 12 -13.62 26.81 6.84
CA LYS A 12 -14.86 26.37 7.49
C LYS A 12 -14.74 24.99 8.13
N TYR A 13 -13.95 24.09 7.55
CA TYR A 13 -13.82 22.70 8.00
C TYR A 13 -12.43 22.36 8.59
N LEU A 14 -11.60 23.36 8.91
CA LEU A 14 -10.22 23.16 9.37
C LEU A 14 -10.15 22.24 10.60
N SER A 15 -11.02 22.48 11.58
CA SER A 15 -11.10 21.63 12.78
C SER A 15 -11.41 20.18 12.45
N LEU A 16 -12.31 19.93 11.48
CA LEU A 16 -12.64 18.57 11.04
C LEU A 16 -11.46 17.94 10.30
N ILE A 17 -10.76 18.68 9.44
CA ILE A 17 -9.58 18.20 8.70
C ILE A 17 -8.45 17.79 9.65
N ILE A 18 -8.33 18.44 10.82
CA ILE A 18 -7.32 18.10 11.84
C ILE A 18 -7.76 16.90 12.69
N ILE A 19 -9.03 16.82 13.05
CA ILE A 19 -9.54 15.77 13.96
C ILE A 19 -9.77 14.45 13.21
N LEU A 20 -10.26 14.50 11.98
CA LEU A 20 -10.64 13.31 11.20
C LEU A 20 -9.48 12.32 11.02
N PRO A 21 -8.24 12.75 10.67
CA PRO A 21 -7.14 11.82 10.52
C PRO A 21 -6.74 11.15 11.83
N ALA A 22 -6.79 11.88 12.96
CA ALA A 22 -6.57 11.28 14.27
C ALA A 22 -7.63 10.21 14.59
N ILE A 23 -8.90 10.46 14.29
CA ILE A 23 -9.97 9.45 14.45
C ILE A 23 -9.70 8.25 13.55
N LEU A 24 -9.31 8.45 12.29
CA LEU A 24 -9.00 7.36 11.36
C LEU A 24 -7.78 6.55 11.82
N GLY A 25 -6.72 7.20 12.32
CA GLY A 25 -5.55 6.54 12.88
C GLY A 25 -5.90 5.69 14.10
N GLY A 26 -6.69 6.23 15.02
CA GLY A 26 -7.19 5.47 16.17
C GLY A 26 -8.07 4.28 15.78
N LEU A 27 -8.98 4.45 14.81
CA LEU A 27 -9.82 3.37 14.28
C LEU A 27 -8.97 2.27 13.63
N TRP A 28 -7.96 2.66 12.83
CA TRP A 28 -7.03 1.73 12.22
C TRP A 28 -6.32 0.86 13.26
N GLN A 29 -5.76 1.46 14.30
CA GLN A 29 -5.12 0.73 15.40
C GLN A 29 -6.06 -0.22 16.14
N ILE A 30 -7.31 0.21 16.37
CA ILE A 30 -8.34 -0.65 16.98
C ILE A 30 -8.64 -1.84 16.09
N ILE A 31 -8.77 -1.63 14.78
CA ILE A 31 -8.99 -2.71 13.81
C ILE A 31 -7.81 -3.70 13.87
N GLU A 32 -6.57 -3.22 13.82
CA GLU A 32 -5.39 -4.08 13.86
C GLU A 32 -5.31 -4.91 15.14
N LEU A 33 -5.49 -4.30 16.31
CA LEU A 33 -5.53 -5.05 17.57
C LEU A 33 -6.69 -6.05 17.62
N SER A 34 -7.86 -5.69 17.07
CA SER A 34 -9.04 -6.56 17.05
C SER A 34 -8.89 -7.77 16.12
N ARG A 35 -8.07 -7.66 15.06
CA ARG A 35 -7.71 -8.78 14.16
C ARG A 35 -6.94 -9.86 14.91
N ILE A 36 -6.16 -9.48 15.91
CA ILE A 36 -5.44 -10.40 16.79
C ILE A 36 -6.40 -10.95 17.86
N SER A 37 -6.98 -10.06 18.68
CA SER A 37 -8.02 -10.40 19.66
C SER A 37 -8.66 -9.13 20.21
N PHE A 38 -9.98 -9.15 20.41
CA PHE A 38 -10.71 -8.02 20.99
C PHE A 38 -10.18 -7.61 22.39
N SER A 39 -9.61 -8.56 23.16
CA SER A 39 -9.01 -8.23 24.47
C SER A 39 -7.77 -7.34 24.37
N PHE A 40 -7.11 -7.31 23.21
CA PHE A 40 -5.87 -6.55 23.01
C PHE A 40 -6.07 -5.07 22.72
N ILE A 41 -7.31 -4.62 22.50
CA ILE A 41 -7.65 -3.19 22.41
C ILE A 41 -7.22 -2.43 23.67
N ARG A 42 -7.08 -3.09 24.83
CA ARG A 42 -6.59 -2.49 26.09
C ARG A 42 -5.13 -2.03 26.03
N PHE A 43 -4.35 -2.52 25.07
CA PHE A 43 -2.96 -2.14 24.85
C PHE A 43 -2.80 -1.05 23.77
N PHE A 44 -3.92 -0.46 23.34
CA PHE A 44 -3.97 0.67 22.43
C PHE A 44 -3.12 1.85 22.93
N SER A 45 -2.37 2.48 22.01
CA SER A 45 -1.48 3.58 22.35
C SER A 45 -1.97 4.92 21.84
N VAL A 46 -2.44 5.76 22.77
CA VAL A 46 -2.94 7.11 22.49
C VAL A 46 -1.88 8.00 21.82
N THR A 47 -0.61 7.82 22.18
CA THR A 47 0.53 8.60 21.67
C THR A 47 0.78 8.37 20.18
N GLN A 48 0.42 7.20 19.66
CA GLN A 48 0.56 6.87 18.25
C GLN A 48 -0.61 7.31 17.36
N ILE A 49 -1.75 7.71 17.95
CA ILE A 49 -2.89 8.23 17.17
C ILE A 49 -2.48 9.41 16.29
N ILE A 50 -1.65 10.30 16.82
CA ILE A 50 -1.21 11.51 16.11
C ILE A 50 -0.32 11.16 14.91
N PRO A 51 0.80 10.42 15.04
CA PRO A 51 1.62 10.07 13.89
C PRO A 51 0.85 9.21 12.86
N ASP A 52 0.06 8.23 13.29
CA ASP A 52 -0.74 7.39 12.38
C ASP A 52 -1.80 8.22 11.66
N GLY A 53 -2.45 9.14 12.37
CA GLY A 53 -3.40 10.07 11.78
C GLY A 53 -2.76 11.02 10.77
N LEU A 54 -1.59 11.58 11.08
CA LEU A 54 -0.85 12.42 10.13
C LEU A 54 -0.44 11.66 8.87
N LEU A 55 -0.08 10.39 9.02
CA LEU A 55 0.29 9.51 7.92
C LEU A 55 -0.92 9.20 7.02
N ILE A 56 -2.07 8.89 7.61
CA ILE A 56 -3.34 8.76 6.86
C ILE A 56 -3.71 10.09 6.17
N LEU A 57 -3.55 11.22 6.85
CA LEU A 57 -3.78 12.54 6.25
C LEU A 57 -2.89 12.76 5.03
N LEU A 58 -1.61 12.40 5.11
CA LEU A 58 -0.68 12.51 3.99
C LEU A 58 -1.18 11.72 2.77
N PHE A 59 -1.61 10.46 2.96
CA PHE A 59 -2.19 9.66 1.88
C PHE A 59 -3.46 10.26 1.31
N LEU A 60 -4.37 10.71 2.17
CA LEU A 60 -5.61 11.35 1.75
C LEU A 60 -5.34 12.63 0.97
N LEU A 61 -4.37 13.45 1.38
CA LEU A 61 -3.99 14.67 0.66
C LEU A 61 -3.43 14.37 -0.72
N ILE A 62 -2.52 13.39 -0.83
CA ILE A 62 -1.96 12.98 -2.11
C ILE A 62 -3.08 12.45 -3.01
N PHE A 63 -3.97 11.61 -2.48
CA PHE A 63 -5.10 11.05 -3.22
C PHE A 63 -6.11 12.13 -3.66
N VAL A 64 -6.47 13.07 -2.78
CA VAL A 64 -7.36 14.17 -3.13
C VAL A 64 -6.72 15.09 -4.18
N PHE A 65 -5.45 15.47 -4.00
CA PHE A 65 -4.73 16.29 -4.97
C PHE A 65 -4.67 15.61 -6.34
N SER A 66 -4.39 14.32 -6.33
CA SER A 66 -4.40 13.43 -7.48
C SER A 66 -5.75 13.42 -8.22
N LEU A 67 -6.85 13.27 -7.48
CA LEU A 67 -8.21 13.32 -8.05
C LEU A 67 -8.56 14.72 -8.58
N LEU A 68 -8.19 15.78 -7.87
CA LEU A 68 -8.41 17.15 -8.34
C LEU A 68 -7.63 17.44 -9.62
N PHE A 69 -6.39 16.96 -9.71
CA PHE A 69 -5.58 17.05 -10.92
C PHE A 69 -6.23 16.29 -12.07
N LEU A 70 -6.71 15.06 -11.83
CA LEU A 70 -7.46 14.28 -12.81
C LEU A 70 -8.69 15.03 -13.32
N ILE A 71 -9.55 15.53 -12.42
CA ILE A 71 -10.75 16.29 -12.76
C ILE A 71 -10.38 17.54 -13.57
N TRP A 72 -9.34 18.27 -13.17
CA TRP A 72 -8.88 19.45 -13.88
C TRP A 72 -8.42 19.14 -15.31
N VAL A 73 -7.65 18.06 -15.51
CA VAL A 73 -7.24 17.60 -16.84
C VAL A 73 -8.46 17.22 -17.68
N LEU A 74 -9.42 16.48 -17.11
CA LEU A 74 -10.64 16.06 -17.80
C LEU A 74 -11.53 17.24 -18.19
N GLU A 75 -11.71 18.22 -17.31
CA GLU A 75 -12.46 19.45 -17.62
C GLU A 75 -11.81 20.23 -18.75
N LYS A 76 -10.49 20.40 -18.71
CA LYS A 76 -9.74 21.11 -19.75
C LYS A 76 -9.84 20.39 -21.10
N TYR A 77 -9.80 19.06 -21.07
CA TYR A 77 -9.92 18.23 -22.26
C TYR A 77 -11.34 18.27 -22.85
N ASN A 78 -12.39 18.26 -22.03
CA ASN A 78 -13.78 18.32 -22.52
C ASN A 78 -14.19 19.71 -23.04
N LYS A 79 -13.68 20.80 -22.46
CA LYS A 79 -13.97 22.17 -22.95
C LYS A 79 -13.34 22.47 -24.32
N GLY A 80 -12.30 21.72 -24.70
CA GLY A 80 -11.69 21.84 -26.03
C GLY A 80 -12.62 21.37 -27.17
N ASP A 81 -13.60 20.52 -26.86
CA ASP A 81 -14.49 19.90 -27.86
C ASP A 81 -15.78 20.70 -28.13
N GLU A 82 -16.04 21.78 -27.38
CA GLU A 82 -17.21 22.66 -27.63
C GLU A 82 -16.97 23.68 -28.76
N VAL A 83 -15.80 23.64 -29.41
CA VAL A 83 -15.43 24.55 -30.50
C VAL A 83 -15.65 23.86 -31.85
N ASP A 84 -16.66 24.35 -32.57
CA ASP A 84 -16.99 24.13 -33.99
C ASP A 84 -17.71 22.80 -34.37
N ASP A 85 -18.97 22.70 -33.97
CA ASP A 85 -19.94 21.67 -34.42
C ASP A 85 -20.34 21.79 -35.93
N GLU A 86 -19.68 22.62 -36.72
CA GLU A 86 -20.02 22.81 -38.15
C GLU A 86 -18.83 22.88 -39.14
N SER A 87 -17.57 22.94 -38.70
CA SER A 87 -16.45 23.08 -39.66
C SER A 87 -15.60 21.81 -39.79
N ASN A 88 -15.87 21.05 -40.85
CA ASN A 88 -14.98 20.04 -41.44
C ASN A 88 -14.52 18.91 -40.50
N VAL A 89 -15.45 18.08 -40.06
CA VAL A 89 -15.10 16.80 -39.44
C VAL A 89 -14.34 15.96 -40.48
N LYS A 90 -13.00 15.90 -40.38
CA LYS A 90 -12.16 15.05 -41.23
C LYS A 90 -12.68 13.61 -41.15
N GLU A 91 -12.81 12.96 -42.31
CA GLU A 91 -13.24 11.57 -42.40
C GLU A 91 -12.44 10.69 -41.41
N GLY A 92 -13.16 9.96 -40.56
CA GLY A 92 -12.61 9.12 -39.51
C GLY A 92 -11.80 7.98 -40.12
N ASN A 93 -10.57 7.81 -39.67
CA ASN A 93 -9.69 6.76 -40.16
C ASN A 93 -9.69 5.57 -39.18
N ILE A 94 -10.26 4.44 -39.61
CA ILE A 94 -10.37 3.22 -38.80
C ILE A 94 -9.00 2.72 -38.29
N TYR A 95 -7.92 2.92 -39.05
CA TYR A 95 -6.58 2.52 -38.62
C TYR A 95 -6.10 3.33 -37.42
N HIS A 96 -6.47 4.62 -37.33
CA HIS A 96 -6.15 5.45 -36.17
C HIS A 96 -6.96 5.01 -34.95
N ALA A 97 -8.24 4.68 -35.14
CA ALA A 97 -9.08 4.15 -34.06
C ALA A 97 -8.51 2.85 -33.47
N ILE A 98 -8.09 1.91 -34.34
CA ILE A 98 -7.45 0.65 -33.93
C ILE A 98 -6.13 0.91 -33.20
N LEU A 99 -5.30 1.82 -33.71
CA LEU A 99 -4.04 2.20 -33.06
C LEU A 99 -4.27 2.75 -31.65
N PHE A 100 -5.19 3.71 -31.49
CA PHE A 100 -5.51 4.27 -30.18
C PHE A 100 -6.13 3.25 -29.23
N LEU A 101 -6.94 2.33 -29.73
CA LEU A 101 -7.47 1.23 -28.94
C LEU A 101 -6.35 0.29 -28.44
N MET A 102 -5.38 -0.05 -29.31
CA MET A 102 -4.19 -0.81 -28.90
C MET A 102 -3.37 -0.08 -27.84
N LEU A 103 -3.19 1.23 -27.99
CA LEU A 103 -2.50 2.08 -27.00
C LEU A 103 -3.24 2.10 -25.66
N PHE A 104 -4.58 2.18 -25.67
CA PHE A 104 -5.39 2.07 -24.45
C PHE A 104 -5.16 0.73 -23.73
N PHE A 105 -5.18 -0.39 -24.44
CA PHE A 105 -4.91 -1.70 -23.85
C PHE A 105 -3.47 -1.82 -23.34
N ALA A 106 -2.49 -1.30 -24.09
CA ALA A 106 -1.10 -1.26 -23.67
C ALA A 106 -0.92 -0.46 -22.36
N CYS A 107 -1.53 0.73 -22.25
CA CYS A 107 -1.52 1.50 -21.01
C CYS A 107 -2.22 0.77 -19.87
N SER A 108 -3.35 0.12 -20.11
CA SER A 108 -4.07 -0.64 -19.09
C SER A 108 -3.25 -1.82 -18.55
N ILE A 109 -2.57 -2.55 -19.43
CA ILE A 109 -1.63 -3.61 -19.05
C ILE A 109 -0.44 -3.01 -18.29
N ALA A 110 0.09 -1.88 -18.73
CA ALA A 110 1.20 -1.20 -18.06
C ALA A 110 0.82 -0.77 -16.63
N VAL A 111 -0.39 -0.25 -16.43
CA VAL A 111 -0.95 0.05 -15.09
C VAL A 111 -0.97 -1.19 -14.22
N ILE A 112 -1.53 -2.30 -14.70
CA ILE A 112 -1.62 -3.55 -13.95
C ILE A 112 -0.22 -4.07 -13.59
N TYR A 113 0.69 -4.12 -14.56
CA TYR A 113 2.06 -4.57 -14.36
C TYR A 113 2.81 -3.67 -13.37
N PHE A 114 2.71 -2.36 -13.52
CA PHE A 114 3.34 -1.39 -12.63
C PHE A 114 2.79 -1.51 -11.20
N ASN A 115 1.49 -1.75 -11.04
CA ASN A 115 0.89 -2.01 -9.74
C ASN A 115 1.45 -3.27 -9.08
N ILE A 116 1.54 -4.38 -9.81
CA ILE A 116 2.11 -5.63 -9.31
C ILE A 116 3.60 -5.44 -8.97
N PHE A 117 4.34 -4.78 -9.85
CA PHE A 117 5.76 -4.49 -9.62
C PHE A 117 5.96 -3.68 -8.35
N ILE A 118 5.23 -2.58 -8.19
CA ILE A 118 5.37 -1.73 -7.01
C ILE A 118 4.90 -2.47 -5.76
N ALA A 119 3.77 -3.20 -5.81
CA ALA A 119 3.29 -4.01 -4.70
C ALA A 119 4.35 -4.93 -4.08
N ASN A 120 5.22 -5.47 -4.94
CA ASN A 120 6.27 -6.41 -4.55
C ASN A 120 7.60 -5.73 -4.19
N ASN A 121 7.76 -4.42 -4.45
CA ASN A 121 9.01 -3.67 -4.27
C ASN A 121 8.84 -2.37 -3.46
N ILE A 122 7.72 -2.18 -2.74
CA ILE A 122 7.61 -1.08 -1.77
C ILE A 122 8.45 -1.46 -0.56
N GLU A 123 9.68 -0.95 -0.53
CA GLU A 123 10.57 -1.07 0.63
C GLU A 123 10.52 0.17 1.52
N ASN A 124 10.10 1.31 0.97
CA ASN A 124 10.23 2.61 1.60
C ASN A 124 9.12 3.59 1.17
N ILE A 125 8.89 4.60 2.01
CA ILE A 125 7.82 5.59 1.83
C ILE A 125 7.95 6.38 0.53
N PHE A 126 9.17 6.58 0.02
CA PHE A 126 9.39 7.30 -1.24
C PHE A 126 8.82 6.57 -2.45
N ASN A 127 8.97 5.24 -2.52
CA ASN A 127 8.36 4.44 -3.59
C ASN A 127 6.84 4.62 -3.61
N LEU A 128 6.25 4.69 -2.41
CA LEU A 128 4.82 4.91 -2.23
C LEU A 128 4.37 6.31 -2.67
N LEU A 129 5.15 7.34 -2.37
CA LEU A 129 4.87 8.72 -2.78
C LEU A 129 4.95 8.91 -4.31
N ILE A 130 5.85 8.19 -4.97
CA ILE A 130 6.04 8.24 -6.43
C ILE A 130 4.99 7.38 -7.16
N TYR A 131 4.54 6.29 -6.54
CA TYR A 131 3.59 5.34 -7.10
C TYR A 131 2.26 5.97 -7.53
N LEU A 132 1.65 6.77 -6.63
CA LEU A 132 0.36 7.41 -6.89
C LEU A 132 0.38 8.34 -8.13
N PRO A 133 1.25 9.37 -8.22
CA PRO A 133 1.27 10.28 -9.36
C PRO A 133 1.56 9.56 -10.68
N ILE A 134 2.47 8.57 -10.70
CA ILE A 134 2.75 7.80 -11.91
C ILE A 134 1.51 7.04 -12.38
N ASN A 135 0.80 6.36 -11.49
CA ASN A 135 -0.42 5.64 -11.87
C ASN A 135 -1.48 6.56 -12.45
N ILE A 136 -1.65 7.75 -11.89
CA ILE A 136 -2.61 8.74 -12.40
C ILE A 136 -2.21 9.19 -13.79
N ILE A 137 -0.93 9.45 -14.04
CA ILE A 137 -0.43 9.83 -15.37
C ILE A 137 -0.70 8.73 -16.38
N ILE A 138 -0.33 7.48 -16.08
CA ILE A 138 -0.55 6.35 -17.01
C ILE A 138 -2.05 6.15 -17.25
N SER A 139 -2.86 6.27 -16.20
CA SER A 139 -4.29 6.11 -16.30
C SER A 139 -4.90 7.26 -17.13
N LEU A 140 -4.47 8.51 -16.94
CA LEU A 140 -4.85 9.66 -17.78
C LEU A 140 -4.54 9.43 -19.25
N LEU A 141 -3.35 8.88 -19.56
CA LEU A 141 -2.98 8.51 -20.93
C LEU A 141 -3.92 7.43 -21.49
N ALA A 142 -4.23 6.40 -20.71
CA ALA A 142 -5.18 5.36 -21.11
C ALA A 142 -6.55 5.96 -21.44
N TYR A 143 -7.07 6.84 -20.59
CA TYR A 143 -8.34 7.51 -20.83
C TYR A 143 -8.31 8.39 -22.09
N GLY A 144 -7.24 9.16 -22.30
CA GLY A 144 -7.06 9.97 -23.50
C GLY A 144 -7.07 9.11 -24.78
N PHE A 145 -6.33 8.00 -24.79
CA PHE A 145 -6.33 7.06 -25.91
C PHE A 145 -7.69 6.40 -26.13
N LEU A 146 -8.41 6.03 -25.06
CA LEU A 146 -9.76 5.50 -25.18
C LEU A 146 -10.71 6.52 -25.83
N LYS A 147 -10.70 7.77 -25.36
CA LYS A 147 -11.57 8.82 -25.92
C LYS A 147 -11.24 9.06 -27.39
N GLU A 148 -9.96 9.16 -27.74
CA GLU A 148 -9.54 9.42 -29.12
C GLU A 148 -9.81 8.25 -30.08
N SER A 149 -9.68 7.01 -29.59
CA SER A 149 -10.10 5.83 -30.34
C SER A 149 -11.57 5.90 -30.74
N VAL A 150 -12.42 6.46 -29.89
CA VAL A 150 -13.86 6.58 -30.16
C VAL A 150 -14.15 7.77 -31.04
N THR A 151 -13.51 8.92 -30.84
CA THR A 151 -13.68 10.09 -31.72
C THR A 151 -13.49 9.70 -33.19
N HIS A 152 -12.45 8.92 -33.49
CA HIS A 152 -12.20 8.40 -34.85
C HIS A 152 -13.20 7.33 -35.31
N CYS A 153 -13.84 6.63 -34.38
CA CYS A 153 -14.85 5.61 -34.64
C CYS A 153 -16.27 6.18 -34.81
N ILE A 154 -16.61 7.34 -34.22
CA ILE A 154 -17.97 7.92 -34.18
C ILE A 154 -18.58 8.11 -35.58
N GLN A 155 -17.75 8.37 -36.59
CA GLN A 155 -18.21 8.55 -37.97
C GLN A 155 -18.59 7.24 -38.67
N ILE A 156 -18.18 6.11 -38.11
CA ILE A 156 -18.57 4.78 -38.58
C ILE A 156 -19.93 4.49 -37.94
N ILE A 157 -20.97 4.35 -38.78
CA ILE A 157 -22.43 4.27 -38.51
C ILE A 157 -22.87 3.43 -37.29
N SER A 158 -22.02 2.53 -36.78
CA SER A 158 -22.26 1.64 -35.63
C SER A 158 -22.07 2.29 -34.24
N VAL A 159 -21.40 3.44 -34.13
CA VAL A 159 -20.81 3.89 -32.85
C VAL A 159 -21.74 4.77 -31.99
N LYS A 160 -22.96 5.07 -32.47
CA LYS A 160 -23.97 5.82 -31.70
C LYS A 160 -24.35 5.13 -30.38
N TYR A 161 -24.24 3.81 -30.31
CA TYR A 161 -24.48 3.02 -29.09
C TYR A 161 -23.35 3.10 -28.06
N PHE A 162 -22.13 3.49 -28.46
CA PHE A 162 -20.96 3.53 -27.57
C PHE A 162 -20.77 4.87 -26.87
N LYS A 163 -21.37 5.97 -27.37
CA LYS A 163 -21.34 7.30 -26.73
C LYS A 163 -21.69 7.28 -25.22
N PRO A 164 -22.77 6.60 -24.75
CA PRO A 164 -23.05 6.51 -23.32
C PRO A 164 -22.02 5.71 -22.52
N ILE A 165 -21.38 4.70 -23.12
CA ILE A 165 -20.36 3.88 -22.45
C ILE A 165 -19.14 4.74 -22.12
N ILE A 166 -18.74 5.64 -23.01
CA ILE A 166 -17.58 6.54 -22.80
C ILE A 166 -17.91 7.64 -21.82
N SER A 167 -19.14 8.18 -21.89
CA SER A 167 -19.64 9.11 -20.89
C SER A 167 -19.65 8.50 -19.49
N ASN A 168 -19.62 7.17 -19.36
CA ASN A 168 -19.51 6.45 -18.10
C ASN A 168 -18.10 5.87 -17.83
N ALA A 169 -17.17 5.94 -18.79
CA ALA A 169 -15.83 5.37 -18.64
C ALA A 169 -15.03 6.03 -17.50
N TRP A 170 -15.37 7.28 -17.14
CA TRP A 170 -14.79 7.95 -15.98
C TRP A 170 -15.18 7.27 -14.65
N TYR A 171 -16.37 6.66 -14.53
CA TYR A 171 -16.71 5.90 -13.32
C TYR A 171 -15.85 4.65 -13.18
N ALA A 172 -15.60 3.94 -14.29
CA ALA A 172 -14.68 2.80 -14.31
C ALA A 172 -13.27 3.24 -13.89
N PHE A 173 -12.83 4.40 -14.39
CA PHE A 173 -11.56 4.99 -14.02
C PHE A 173 -11.45 5.33 -12.54
N MET A 174 -12.46 6.00 -11.98
CA MET A 174 -12.53 6.32 -10.55
C MET A 174 -12.53 5.05 -9.70
N THR A 175 -13.19 4.00 -10.17
CA THR A 175 -13.20 2.68 -9.53
C THR A 175 -11.80 2.08 -9.52
N VAL A 176 -11.05 2.15 -10.63
CA VAL A 176 -9.65 1.70 -10.69
C VAL A 176 -8.79 2.45 -9.67
N GLN A 177 -8.87 3.78 -9.63
CA GLN A 177 -8.11 4.58 -8.65
C GLN A 177 -8.48 4.24 -7.20
N ALA A 178 -9.77 4.01 -6.91
CA ALA A 178 -10.21 3.61 -5.59
C ALA A 178 -9.69 2.21 -5.21
N THR A 179 -9.74 1.23 -6.12
CA THR A 179 -9.20 -0.11 -5.87
C THR A 179 -7.69 -0.09 -5.64
N MET A 180 -6.95 0.76 -6.37
CA MET A 180 -5.52 0.97 -6.15
C MET A 180 -5.24 1.55 -4.75
N LEU A 181 -6.01 2.55 -4.31
CA LEU A 181 -5.87 3.12 -2.97
C LEU A 181 -6.11 2.06 -1.90
N ILE A 182 -7.14 1.23 -2.04
CA ILE A 182 -7.43 0.14 -1.10
C ILE A 182 -6.26 -0.84 -1.06
N PHE A 183 -5.76 -1.25 -2.23
CA PHE A 183 -4.61 -2.14 -2.33
C PHE A 183 -3.36 -1.54 -1.67
N LEU A 184 -3.13 -0.24 -1.87
CA LEU A 184 -2.05 0.51 -1.24
C LEU A 184 -2.15 0.48 0.28
N LEU A 185 -3.35 0.73 0.83
CA LEU A 185 -3.59 0.73 2.27
C LEU A 185 -3.36 -0.67 2.89
N VAL A 186 -3.68 -1.73 2.16
CA VAL A 186 -3.38 -3.11 2.60
C VAL A 186 -1.87 -3.36 2.61
N LYS A 187 -1.15 -2.98 1.55
CA LYS A 187 0.31 -3.19 1.47
C LYS A 187 1.11 -2.27 2.37
N PHE A 188 0.57 -1.10 2.67
CA PHE A 188 1.14 -0.18 3.63
C PHE A 188 1.32 -0.84 5.00
N HIS A 189 0.38 -1.68 5.44
CA HIS A 189 0.48 -2.43 6.69
C HIS A 189 1.75 -3.29 6.73
N ASP A 190 1.98 -4.09 5.69
CA ASP A 190 3.12 -5.03 5.61
C ASP A 190 4.48 -4.31 5.72
N VAL A 191 4.59 -3.09 5.16
CA VAL A 191 5.86 -2.36 5.07
C VAL A 191 6.16 -1.55 6.34
N PHE A 192 5.14 -1.02 7.01
CA PHE A 192 5.34 -0.06 8.10
C PHE A 192 5.30 -0.67 9.49
N MET A 193 4.81 -1.91 9.64
CA MET A 193 4.69 -2.54 10.96
C MET A 193 6.04 -2.82 11.63
N MET A 194 7.08 -3.18 10.87
CA MET A 194 8.41 -3.29 11.44
C MET A 194 9.54 -3.09 10.41
N PRO A 195 10.46 -2.14 10.63
CA PRO A 195 11.64 -2.02 9.80
C PRO A 195 12.57 -3.23 10.01
N SER A 196 12.90 -3.93 8.93
CA SER A 196 13.81 -5.08 8.94
C SER A 196 15.23 -4.75 9.41
N GLU A 197 15.59 -3.47 9.39
CA GLU A 197 16.92 -2.98 9.77
C GLU A 197 17.05 -2.65 11.27
N LEU A 198 16.01 -2.87 12.07
CA LEU A 198 16.05 -2.56 13.50
C LEU A 198 16.91 -3.59 14.24
N LYS A 199 18.20 -3.28 14.46
CA LYS A 199 19.15 -4.13 15.21
C LYS A 199 18.63 -4.57 16.58
N ASN A 200 17.83 -3.75 17.23
CA ASN A 200 17.24 -4.05 18.53
C ASN A 200 16.24 -5.21 18.50
N VAL A 201 15.76 -5.62 17.32
CA VAL A 201 14.96 -6.84 17.15
C VAL A 201 15.77 -8.07 17.55
N ASP A 202 17.10 -8.06 17.38
CA ASP A 202 17.96 -9.15 17.84
C ASP A 202 17.84 -9.38 19.36
N ASN A 203 17.67 -8.32 20.15
CA ASN A 203 17.48 -8.42 21.60
C ASN A 203 16.14 -9.11 21.93
N LEU A 204 15.08 -8.80 21.17
CA LEU A 204 13.80 -9.48 21.29
C LEU A 204 13.90 -10.95 20.90
N ILE A 205 14.59 -11.27 19.79
CA ILE A 205 14.85 -12.64 19.36
C ILE A 205 15.55 -13.41 20.48
N CYS A 206 16.68 -12.92 21.00
CA CYS A 206 17.40 -13.57 22.11
C CYS A 206 16.51 -13.81 23.32
N LYS A 207 15.62 -12.87 23.63
CA LYS A 207 14.73 -12.97 24.79
C LYS A 207 13.64 -14.02 24.56
N VAL A 208 13.06 -14.06 23.37
CA VAL A 208 12.08 -15.09 22.99
C VAL A 208 12.74 -16.47 23.01
N GLU A 209 13.91 -16.62 22.38
CA GLU A 209 14.70 -17.86 22.37
C GLU A 209 14.97 -18.36 23.81
N LYS A 210 15.44 -17.47 24.69
CA LYS A 210 15.78 -17.82 26.08
C LYS A 210 14.59 -18.26 26.92
N VAL A 211 13.41 -17.66 26.69
CA VAL A 211 12.21 -17.93 27.51
C VAL A 211 11.42 -19.12 26.96
N TYR A 212 11.41 -19.32 25.64
CA TYR A 212 10.49 -20.25 24.98
C TYR A 212 11.18 -21.39 24.22
N ASP A 213 12.52 -21.40 24.15
CA ASP A 213 13.30 -22.42 23.43
C ASP A 213 12.85 -22.57 21.97
N THR A 214 12.52 -21.44 21.33
CA THR A 214 12.09 -21.37 19.93
C THR A 214 12.72 -20.18 19.23
N ASN A 215 13.14 -20.42 18.00
CA ASN A 215 13.67 -19.39 17.10
C ASN A 215 12.59 -18.91 16.11
N GLU A 216 11.40 -19.54 16.13
CA GLU A 216 10.29 -19.23 15.23
C GLU A 216 9.25 -18.40 15.97
N PHE A 217 9.23 -17.10 15.69
CA PHE A 217 8.17 -16.20 16.12
C PHE A 217 7.85 -15.18 15.04
N GLU A 218 6.62 -14.67 15.07
CA GLU A 218 6.13 -13.64 14.18
C GLU A 218 5.65 -12.44 15.00
N ILE A 219 6.03 -11.23 14.59
CA ILE A 219 5.55 -10.01 15.25
C ILE A 219 4.23 -9.62 14.59
N LEU A 220 3.15 -9.75 15.34
CA LEU A 220 1.80 -9.46 14.86
C LEU A 220 1.48 -7.97 14.92
N TYR A 221 1.99 -7.27 15.93
CA TYR A 221 1.70 -5.85 16.16
C TYR A 221 2.75 -5.20 17.05
N ALA A 222 3.11 -3.95 16.76
CA ALA A 222 4.01 -3.17 17.58
C ALA A 222 3.48 -1.75 17.75
N ASN A 223 3.52 -1.25 18.97
CA ASN A 223 3.39 0.17 19.26
C ASN A 223 4.57 0.70 20.07
N ASP A 224 4.53 1.97 20.45
CA ASP A 224 5.56 2.65 21.25
C ASP A 224 5.68 2.11 22.69
N LYS A 225 4.78 1.22 23.13
CA LYS A 225 4.76 0.64 24.48
C LYS A 225 4.84 -0.87 24.51
N TYR A 226 4.32 -1.55 23.49
CA TYR A 226 4.08 -2.98 23.49
C TYR A 226 4.40 -3.61 22.13
N ILE A 227 4.92 -4.83 22.18
CA ILE A 227 5.19 -5.67 21.01
C ILE A 227 4.48 -7.00 21.21
N PHE A 228 3.64 -7.38 20.25
CA PHE A 228 2.88 -8.61 20.23
C PHE A 228 3.62 -9.58 19.33
N ALA A 229 4.14 -10.66 19.90
CA ALA A 229 4.78 -11.72 19.15
C ALA A 229 4.03 -13.03 19.35
N GLU A 230 3.71 -13.69 18.24
CA GLU A 230 3.24 -15.06 18.21
C GLU A 230 4.44 -16.00 18.29
N CYS A 231 4.54 -16.75 19.39
CA CYS A 231 5.62 -17.70 19.59
C CYS A 231 5.13 -19.12 19.25
N HIS A 232 5.79 -19.78 18.30
CA HIS A 232 5.49 -21.16 17.95
C HIS A 232 6.31 -22.11 18.82
N LYS A 233 5.66 -22.92 19.65
CA LYS A 233 6.33 -23.97 20.40
C LYS A 233 6.60 -25.16 19.48
N PHE A 234 7.86 -25.62 19.42
CA PHE A 234 8.26 -26.87 18.74
C PHE A 234 7.77 -28.15 19.45
N SER A 235 6.74 -28.06 20.28
CA SER A 235 6.12 -29.25 20.84
C SER A 235 5.17 -29.82 19.79
N LYS A 236 5.53 -30.98 19.25
CA LYS A 236 4.54 -31.81 18.57
C LYS A 236 3.65 -32.39 19.64
N ASP A 237 2.33 -32.24 19.49
CA ASP A 237 1.42 -33.05 20.28
C ASP A 237 1.69 -34.54 20.01
N TRP A 238 1.12 -35.42 20.82
CA TRP A 238 1.24 -36.88 20.62
C TRP A 238 0.70 -37.37 19.26
N ARG A 239 0.05 -36.52 18.47
CA ARG A 239 -0.45 -36.77 17.10
C ARG A 239 0.42 -36.13 16.01
N GLY A 240 1.54 -35.51 16.36
CA GLY A 240 2.42 -34.82 15.41
C GLY A 240 1.89 -33.47 14.91
N LYS A 241 0.79 -32.94 15.47
CA LYS A 241 0.31 -31.60 15.13
C LYS A 241 1.09 -30.55 15.92
N PRO A 242 1.44 -29.41 15.32
CA PRO A 242 2.06 -28.30 16.04
C PRO A 242 1.12 -27.85 17.16
N THR A 243 1.66 -27.71 18.37
CA THR A 243 0.92 -27.13 19.50
C THR A 243 0.47 -25.70 19.18
N GLN A 244 -0.61 -25.28 19.83
CA GLN A 244 -1.16 -23.92 19.75
C GLN A 244 -0.06 -22.88 19.93
N SER A 245 -0.05 -21.89 19.05
CA SER A 245 0.77 -20.70 19.20
C SER A 245 0.30 -19.89 20.41
N GLU A 246 1.25 -19.25 21.09
CA GLU A 246 0.97 -18.36 22.22
C GLU A 246 1.37 -16.94 21.84
N ILE A 247 0.43 -16.00 21.97
CA ILE A 247 0.71 -14.57 21.78
C ILE A 247 1.27 -14.02 23.08
N ARG A 248 2.46 -13.43 22.99
CA ARG A 248 3.17 -12.81 24.11
C ARG A 248 3.30 -11.32 23.86
N ILE A 249 3.11 -10.56 24.92
CA ILE A 249 3.20 -9.09 24.91
C ILE A 249 4.48 -8.71 25.65
N PHE A 250 5.41 -8.14 24.91
CA PHE A 250 6.65 -7.59 25.44
C PHE A 250 6.49 -6.09 25.59
N LYS A 251 7.18 -5.51 26.57
CA LYS A 251 7.28 -4.05 26.67
C LYS A 251 8.30 -3.55 25.63
N PHE A 252 8.02 -2.42 25.00
CA PHE A 252 8.89 -1.85 23.97
C PHE A 252 10.29 -1.55 24.50
N GLU A 253 10.41 -1.16 25.78
CA GLU A 253 11.70 -0.88 26.41
C GLU A 253 12.64 -2.10 26.45
N GLU A 254 12.10 -3.31 26.36
CA GLU A 254 12.87 -4.55 26.37
C GLU A 254 13.69 -4.75 25.09
N LEU A 255 13.36 -4.05 23.99
CA LEU A 255 14.19 -3.99 22.79
C LEU A 255 15.56 -3.35 23.06
N PHE A 256 15.68 -2.51 24.08
CA PHE A 256 16.91 -1.79 24.42
C PHE A 256 17.70 -2.49 25.53
N ASP A 257 17.25 -3.67 25.99
CA ASP A 257 17.97 -4.46 26.99
C ASP A 257 19.00 -5.40 26.33
N ASP A 258 20.18 -4.86 26.07
CA ASP A 258 21.31 -5.60 25.50
C ASP A 258 21.78 -6.75 26.41
N THR A 259 21.38 -6.77 27.69
CA THR A 259 21.76 -7.85 28.60
C THR A 259 21.06 -9.17 28.26
N ALA A 260 19.94 -9.13 27.54
CA ALA A 260 19.21 -10.30 27.10
C ALA A 260 20.07 -11.24 26.24
N CYS A 261 20.94 -10.69 25.39
CA CYS A 261 21.81 -11.45 24.50
C CYS A 261 23.20 -11.76 25.08
N ASN A 262 23.59 -11.20 26.23
CA ASN A 262 24.97 -11.29 26.75
C ASN A 262 25.43 -12.70 27.16
N GLY A 263 24.53 -13.69 27.21
CA GLY A 263 24.87 -15.11 27.38
C GLY A 263 24.90 -15.92 26.07
N ASN A 264 24.18 -15.49 25.02
CA ASN A 264 23.92 -16.30 23.83
C ASN A 264 24.80 -15.95 22.63
N LYS A 265 25.42 -14.75 22.60
CA LYS A 265 26.33 -14.32 21.52
C LYS A 265 27.48 -15.29 21.28
N ARG A 266 28.06 -15.85 22.35
CA ARG A 266 29.13 -16.86 22.27
C ARG A 266 28.68 -18.17 21.63
N ILE A 267 27.41 -18.56 21.82
CA ILE A 267 26.85 -19.79 21.26
C ILE A 267 26.51 -19.56 19.78
N ARG A 268 25.91 -18.41 19.42
CA ARG A 268 25.64 -18.05 18.01
C ARG A 268 26.92 -17.91 17.19
N ASP A 269 27.95 -17.24 17.71
CA ASP A 269 29.24 -17.10 17.00
C ASP A 269 29.97 -18.45 16.86
N ALA A 270 29.79 -19.38 17.80
CA ALA A 270 30.30 -20.75 17.69
C ALA A 270 29.51 -21.56 16.65
N PHE A 271 28.17 -21.50 16.66
CA PHE A 271 27.31 -22.18 15.69
C PHE A 271 27.50 -21.66 14.25
N VAL A 272 27.65 -20.35 14.08
CA VAL A 272 27.92 -19.74 12.77
C VAL A 272 29.31 -20.14 12.27
N LYS A 273 30.33 -20.17 13.13
CA LYS A 273 31.66 -20.68 12.76
C LYS A 273 31.64 -22.15 12.36
N ASP A 274 30.89 -23.00 13.06
CA ASP A 274 30.80 -24.43 12.74
C ASP A 274 30.01 -24.67 11.45
N SER A 275 28.93 -23.92 11.19
CA SER A 275 28.17 -24.04 9.93
C SER A 275 28.98 -23.59 8.70
N ILE A 276 29.82 -22.56 8.83
CA ILE A 276 30.72 -22.08 7.77
C ILE A 276 31.92 -23.02 7.59
N ALA A 277 32.37 -23.71 8.65
CA ALA A 277 33.41 -24.73 8.56
C ALA A 277 32.90 -25.99 7.85
N ASP A 278 31.64 -26.37 8.07
CA ASP A 278 31.02 -27.52 7.40
C ASP A 278 30.58 -27.20 5.95
N SER A 279 30.19 -25.96 5.64
CA SER A 279 29.90 -25.55 4.25
C SER A 279 31.16 -25.42 3.38
N LYS A 280 32.36 -25.43 3.97
CA LYS A 280 33.65 -25.41 3.26
C LYS A 280 34.26 -26.80 3.06
N LYS A 281 33.64 -27.87 3.58
CA LYS A 281 34.02 -29.22 3.17
C LYS A 281 33.46 -29.43 1.75
N PRO A 282 34.32 -29.65 0.74
CA PRO A 282 33.83 -29.93 -0.60
C PRO A 282 32.93 -31.16 -0.52
N ALA A 283 31.70 -31.02 -1.01
CA ALA A 283 30.84 -32.15 -1.29
C ALA A 283 31.60 -33.03 -2.30
N PHE A 284 32.18 -34.13 -1.82
CA PHE A 284 32.70 -35.16 -2.70
C PHE A 284 31.51 -35.73 -3.46
N ILE A 285 31.42 -35.33 -4.72
CA ILE A 285 30.50 -35.90 -5.70
C ILE A 285 31.01 -37.32 -5.96
N ASN A 286 30.28 -38.32 -5.48
CA ASN A 286 30.35 -39.70 -5.97
C ASN A 286 29.25 -39.90 -7.01
#